data_AF-A0AAI8MDF3-F1
#
_entry.id   AF-A0AAI8MDF3-F1
#
_cell.length_a   1.000
_cell.length_b   1.000
_cell.length_c   1.000
_cell.angle_alpha   90.00
_cell.angle_beta   90.00
_cell.angle_gamma   90.00
#
_symmetry.space_group_name_H-M   'P 1'
#
loop_
_entity.id
_entity.type
_entity.pdbx_description
1 polymer ?
#
loop_
_entity_poly.entity_id
_entity_poly.type
_entity_poly.pdbx_seq_one_letter_code
_entity_poly.pdbx_strand_id
1 'polypeptide(L)'
;MRVVLAAIITLPLAACGHGGPASIAGGECRIFERPQYEVLGRQPYDQDWIDSQVEGGVGGCNWKRPAQRPPALDAAPVRQTAPAPIKRKSLVRRIRDRVLPPASARIEVAPDVPAPAPPYAPAPPAIEPRPVPPPRSAIEKLLQPRDDD
;
A
#
# COMPACT_ATOMS: atom_id res chain seq x y z
N MET A 1 46.66 26.71 -30.81
CA MET A 1 45.20 26.76 -31.05
C MET A 1 44.58 25.46 -31.59
N ARG A 2 45.33 24.53 -32.20
CA ARG A 2 44.74 23.27 -32.72
C ARG A 2 44.46 22.19 -31.65
N VAL A 3 45.17 22.24 -30.52
CA VAL A 3 45.02 21.24 -29.44
C VAL A 3 43.81 21.53 -28.53
N VAL A 4 43.40 22.79 -28.40
CA VAL A 4 42.27 23.19 -27.55
C VAL A 4 40.93 22.79 -28.18
N LEU A 5 40.84 22.77 -29.52
CA LEU A 5 39.62 22.36 -30.22
C LEU A 5 39.34 20.85 -30.10
N ALA A 6 40.38 20.03 -29.97
CA ALA A 6 40.24 18.57 -29.84
C ALA A 6 39.68 18.15 -28.48
N ALA A 7 39.97 18.91 -27.41
CA ALA A 7 39.52 18.59 -26.05
C ALA A 7 38.03 18.90 -25.81
N ILE A 8 37.45 19.83 -26.57
CA ILE A 8 36.04 20.22 -26.43
C ILE A 8 35.10 19.19 -27.08
N ILE A 9 35.56 18.50 -28.13
CA ILE A 9 34.78 17.49 -28.85
C ILE A 9 34.72 16.16 -28.10
N THR A 10 35.67 15.88 -27.20
CA THR A 10 35.69 14.63 -26.43
C THR A 10 34.80 14.67 -25.18
N LEU A 11 34.43 15.85 -24.66
CA LEU A 11 33.58 15.96 -23.47
C LEU A 11 32.12 15.48 -23.66
N PRO A 12 31.42 15.71 -24.79
CA PRO A 12 30.04 15.27 -24.92
C PRO A 12 29.87 13.74 -25.10
N LEU A 13 30.93 13.00 -25.47
CA LEU A 13 30.83 11.54 -25.59
C LEU A 13 30.86 10.80 -24.24
N ALA A 14 31.30 11.45 -23.16
CA ALA A 14 31.25 10.87 -21.82
C ALA A 14 29.88 11.01 -21.13
N ALA A 15 28.95 11.77 -21.71
CA ALA A 15 27.64 12.07 -21.12
C ALA A 15 26.50 11.12 -21.56
N CYS A 16 26.72 10.21 -22.51
CA CYS A 16 25.72 9.21 -22.92
C CYS A 16 25.61 8.00 -21.96
N GLY A 17 26.31 8.01 -20.81
CA GLY A 17 26.38 6.88 -19.89
C GLY A 17 25.64 7.05 -18.57
N HIS A 18 24.83 8.09 -18.38
CA HIS A 18 24.16 8.34 -17.09
C HIS A 18 22.64 8.24 -17.17
N GLY A 19 22.09 7.21 -16.52
CA GLY A 19 20.83 7.34 -15.79
C GLY A 19 19.58 6.77 -16.43
N GLY A 20 19.65 5.65 -17.16
CA GLY A 20 18.50 4.75 -17.19
C GLY A 20 18.32 4.09 -15.81
N PRO A 21 17.10 3.87 -15.29
CA PRO A 21 16.90 3.12 -14.05
C PRO A 21 17.61 1.77 -14.20
N ALA A 22 18.65 1.53 -13.37
CA ALA A 22 19.50 0.33 -13.33
C ALA A 22 19.20 -0.68 -14.45
N SER A 23 19.70 -0.43 -15.67
CA SER A 23 19.48 -1.38 -16.76
C SER A 23 20.29 -2.63 -16.46
N ILE A 24 19.57 -3.69 -16.08
CA ILE A 24 19.49 -5.02 -16.73
C ILE A 24 20.52 -5.23 -17.86
N ALA A 25 21.81 -5.04 -17.62
CA ALA A 25 22.85 -5.22 -18.63
C ALA A 25 23.19 -6.71 -18.87
N GLY A 26 22.50 -7.63 -18.19
CA GLY A 26 22.68 -9.08 -18.34
C GLY A 26 21.38 -9.88 -18.37
N GLY A 27 20.22 -9.24 -18.51
CA GLY A 27 18.92 -9.94 -18.43
C GLY A 27 18.59 -10.48 -17.03
N GLU A 28 19.43 -10.22 -16.04
CA GLU A 28 19.28 -10.68 -14.66
C GLU A 28 19.18 -9.46 -13.75
N CYS A 29 18.02 -9.23 -13.13
CA CYS A 29 17.84 -8.17 -12.16
C CYS A 29 18.47 -8.56 -10.81
N ARG A 30 19.79 -8.73 -10.76
CA ARG A 30 20.52 -9.18 -9.56
C ARG A 30 20.41 -8.25 -8.35
N ILE A 31 20.12 -6.97 -8.60
CA ILE A 31 19.96 -5.94 -7.57
C ILE A 31 18.59 -6.06 -6.89
N PHE A 32 17.59 -6.61 -7.59
CA PHE A 32 16.24 -6.73 -7.11
C PHE A 32 15.99 -8.19 -6.72
N GLU A 33 15.70 -8.42 -5.45
CA GLU A 33 15.26 -9.74 -5.01
C GLU A 33 13.86 -10.00 -5.58
N ARG A 34 13.63 -11.23 -6.05
CA ARG A 34 12.31 -11.62 -6.56
C ARG A 34 11.28 -11.49 -5.43
N PRO A 35 10.16 -10.78 -5.63
CA PRO A 35 9.11 -10.68 -4.64
C PRO A 35 8.57 -12.08 -4.33
N GLN A 36 8.44 -12.38 -3.04
CA GLN A 36 7.92 -13.67 -2.56
C GLN A 36 6.41 -13.56 -2.33
N TYR A 37 5.86 -14.39 -1.44
CA TYR A 37 4.42 -14.53 -1.17
C TYR A 37 3.82 -13.36 -0.37
N GLU A 38 4.19 -12.11 -0.72
CA GLU A 38 3.77 -10.87 -0.04
C GLU A 38 2.25 -10.66 -0.11
N VAL A 39 1.63 -11.10 -1.21
CA VAL A 39 0.19 -10.93 -1.45
C VAL A 39 -0.47 -12.30 -1.66
N LEU A 40 -1.66 -12.48 -1.10
CA LEU A 40 -2.41 -13.75 -1.12
C LEU A 40 -3.06 -14.06 -2.48
N GLY A 41 -3.22 -13.07 -3.36
CA GLY A 41 -3.89 -13.25 -4.65
C GLY A 41 -5.41 -13.48 -4.53
N ARG A 42 -6.05 -13.03 -3.42
CA ARG A 42 -7.49 -13.28 -3.21
C ARG A 42 -8.37 -12.27 -3.93
N GLN A 43 -7.92 -11.03 -4.05
CA GLN A 43 -8.64 -9.99 -4.78
C GLN A 43 -8.13 -9.88 -6.23
N PRO A 44 -8.95 -9.42 -7.19
CA PRO A 44 -8.50 -9.19 -8.56
C PRO A 44 -7.27 -8.28 -8.63
N TYR A 45 -7.27 -7.21 -7.84
CA TYR A 45 -6.13 -6.30 -7.70
C TYR A 45 -4.83 -7.01 -7.28
N ASP A 46 -4.93 -7.96 -6.35
CA ASP A 46 -3.78 -8.73 -5.89
C ASP A 46 -3.20 -9.58 -7.03
N GLN A 47 -4.06 -10.14 -7.88
CA GLN A 47 -3.64 -10.95 -9.02
C GLN A 47 -2.99 -10.09 -10.10
N ASP A 48 -3.58 -8.94 -10.42
CA ASP A 48 -3.00 -7.98 -11.37
C ASP A 48 -1.62 -7.51 -10.89
N TRP A 49 -1.47 -7.27 -9.58
CA TRP A 49 -0.18 -6.93 -8.99
C TRP A 49 0.81 -8.09 -9.11
N ILE A 50 0.44 -9.31 -8.74
CA ILE A 50 1.28 -10.51 -8.86
C ILE A 50 1.74 -10.70 -10.31
N ASP A 51 0.81 -10.66 -11.26
CA ASP A 51 1.11 -10.83 -12.68
C ASP A 51 2.06 -9.73 -13.17
N SER A 52 1.82 -8.47 -12.80
CA SER A 52 2.69 -7.35 -13.21
C SER A 52 4.13 -7.48 -12.70
N GLN A 53 4.32 -7.91 -11.45
CA GLN A 53 5.64 -7.98 -10.82
C GLN A 53 6.36 -9.28 -11.15
N VAL A 54 5.65 -10.41 -11.13
CA VAL A 54 6.21 -11.74 -11.36
C VAL A 54 6.44 -11.97 -12.85
N GLU A 55 5.48 -11.70 -13.73
CA GLU A 55 5.67 -11.91 -15.18
C GLU A 55 6.66 -10.89 -15.75
N GLY A 56 6.62 -9.65 -15.26
CA GLY A 56 7.62 -8.63 -15.60
C GLY A 56 9.03 -9.06 -15.23
N GLY A 57 9.21 -9.66 -14.05
CA GLY A 57 10.51 -10.19 -13.62
C GLY A 57 10.91 -11.51 -14.30
N VAL A 58 9.96 -12.38 -14.63
CA VAL A 58 10.25 -13.62 -15.40
C VAL A 58 10.71 -13.26 -16.81
N GLY A 59 10.01 -12.34 -17.49
CA GLY A 59 10.33 -11.93 -18.85
C GLY A 59 11.51 -10.95 -18.97
N GLY A 60 11.63 -10.02 -18.01
CA GLY A 60 12.66 -8.98 -18.04
C GLY A 60 13.94 -9.32 -17.26
N CYS A 61 13.81 -10.08 -16.18
CA CYS A 61 14.90 -10.40 -15.24
C CYS A 61 15.29 -11.88 -15.24
N ASN A 62 14.72 -12.69 -16.16
CA ASN A 62 14.89 -14.15 -16.22
C ASN A 62 14.69 -14.86 -14.87
N TRP A 63 13.83 -14.31 -14.01
CA TRP A 63 13.54 -14.95 -12.74
C TRP A 63 12.87 -16.30 -12.98
N LYS A 64 13.25 -17.29 -12.18
CA LYS A 64 12.53 -18.58 -12.19
C LYS A 64 11.11 -18.34 -11.68
N ARG A 65 10.11 -18.91 -12.38
CA ARG A 65 8.72 -18.87 -11.93
C ARG A 65 8.62 -19.38 -10.48
N PRO A 66 7.85 -18.71 -9.61
CA PRO A 66 7.67 -19.13 -8.23
C PRO A 66 7.14 -20.56 -8.14
N ALA A 67 7.57 -21.29 -7.10
CA ALA A 67 6.88 -22.52 -6.72
C ALA A 67 5.47 -22.21 -6.20
N GLN A 68 4.64 -23.25 -6.08
CA GLN A 68 3.33 -23.11 -5.46
C GLN A 68 3.47 -22.60 -4.02
N ARG A 69 2.61 -21.66 -3.63
CA ARG A 69 2.58 -21.09 -2.27
C ARG A 69 2.38 -22.20 -1.24
N PRO A 70 3.28 -22.36 -0.25
CA PRO A 70 3.10 -23.35 0.79
C PRO A 70 1.94 -22.94 1.71
N PRO A 71 1.08 -23.87 2.13
CA PRO A 71 -0.12 -23.58 2.93
C PRO A 71 0.22 -23.02 4.32
N ALA A 72 1.45 -23.21 4.80
CA ALA A 72 1.91 -22.66 6.08
C ALA A 72 1.97 -21.13 6.12
N LEU A 73 2.01 -20.46 4.95
CA LEU A 73 2.03 -19.00 4.84
C LEU A 73 0.64 -18.38 4.75
N ASP A 74 -0.41 -19.20 4.77
CA ASP A 74 -1.77 -18.71 4.78
C ASP A 74 -2.16 -18.42 6.22
N ALA A 75 -2.51 -17.16 6.50
CA ALA A 75 -2.97 -16.76 7.81
C ALA A 75 -4.16 -17.63 8.24
N ALA A 76 -4.13 -18.11 9.48
CA ALA A 76 -5.27 -18.80 10.05
C ALA A 76 -6.52 -17.92 9.86
N PRO A 77 -7.66 -18.49 9.44
CA PRO A 77 -8.86 -17.72 9.21
C PRO A 77 -9.19 -16.95 10.48
N VAL A 78 -9.15 -15.60 10.39
CA VAL A 78 -9.58 -14.75 11.50
C VAL A 78 -11.02 -15.12 11.77
N ARG A 79 -11.27 -15.72 12.93
CA ARG A 79 -12.64 -15.99 13.38
C ARG A 79 -13.32 -14.62 13.48
N GLN A 80 -14.16 -14.31 12.51
CA GLN A 80 -15.00 -13.13 12.58
C GLN A 80 -15.94 -13.34 13.77
N THR A 81 -15.63 -12.70 14.89
CA THR A 81 -16.57 -12.61 16.00
C THR A 81 -17.79 -11.91 15.47
N ALA A 82 -18.94 -12.60 15.50
CA ALA A 82 -20.21 -12.05 15.07
C ALA A 82 -20.41 -10.67 15.74
N PRO A 83 -20.82 -9.64 14.99
CA PRO A 83 -21.00 -8.31 15.55
C PRO A 83 -21.99 -8.40 16.71
N ALA A 84 -21.57 -7.91 17.88
CA ALA A 84 -22.45 -7.85 19.04
C ALA A 84 -23.74 -7.11 18.67
N PRO A 85 -24.92 -7.57 19.11
CA PRO A 85 -26.19 -6.96 18.72
C PRO A 85 -26.22 -5.50 19.18
N ILE A 86 -26.24 -4.58 18.21
CA ILE A 86 -26.33 -3.15 18.48
C ILE A 86 -27.73 -2.86 19.03
N LYS A 87 -27.85 -2.73 20.36
CA LYS A 87 -29.09 -2.28 21.00
C LYS A 87 -29.38 -0.84 20.59
N ARG A 88 -30.25 -0.66 19.60
CA ARG A 88 -30.69 0.66 19.15
C ARG A 88 -31.42 1.36 20.30
N LYS A 89 -30.86 2.45 20.82
CA LYS A 89 -31.54 3.31 21.80
C LYS A 89 -32.81 3.87 21.16
N SER A 90 -33.93 3.77 21.88
CA SER A 90 -35.22 4.30 21.45
C SER A 90 -35.15 5.82 21.23
N LEU A 91 -36.00 6.34 20.35
CA LEU A 91 -36.05 7.75 19.98
C LEU A 91 -36.32 8.64 21.22
N VAL A 92 -37.19 8.16 22.11
CA VAL A 92 -37.48 8.80 23.41
C VAL A 92 -36.23 8.90 24.29
N ARG A 93 -35.41 7.85 24.34
CA ARG A 93 -34.16 7.86 25.12
C ARG A 93 -33.14 8.83 24.55
N ARG A 94 -33.08 8.98 23.21
CA ARG A 94 -32.22 9.98 22.56
C ARG A 94 -32.68 11.40 22.86
N ILE A 95 -33.98 11.65 22.86
CA ILE A 95 -34.53 12.98 23.20
C ILE A 95 -34.24 13.29 24.68
N ARG A 96 -34.49 12.32 25.58
CA ARG A 96 -34.21 12.49 27.02
C ARG A 96 -32.75 12.79 27.28
N ASP A 97 -31.81 12.05 26.67
CA ASP A 97 -30.37 12.27 26.84
C ASP A 97 -29.93 13.67 26.34
N ARG A 98 -30.69 14.28 25.41
CA ARG A 98 -30.41 15.62 24.84
C ARG A 98 -30.96 16.76 25.69
N VAL A 99 -32.10 16.54 26.35
CA VAL A 99 -32.80 17.57 27.15
C VAL A 99 -32.39 17.51 28.62
N LEU A 100 -32.13 16.31 29.15
CA LEU A 100 -31.65 16.07 30.50
C LEU A 100 -30.40 15.19 30.43
N PRO A 101 -29.22 15.78 30.18
CA PRO A 101 -27.97 15.03 30.25
C PRO A 101 -27.83 14.43 31.66
N PRO A 102 -27.38 13.17 31.77
CA PRO A 102 -27.14 12.55 33.07
C PRO A 102 -26.13 13.37 33.86
N ALA A 103 -26.31 13.48 35.18
CA ALA A 103 -25.44 14.28 36.06
C ALA A 103 -23.95 13.91 35.96
N SER A 104 -23.63 12.70 35.50
CA SER A 104 -22.28 12.22 35.21
C SER A 104 -21.63 12.84 33.96
N ALA A 105 -22.36 13.65 33.18
CA ALA A 105 -21.83 14.39 32.04
C ALA A 105 -21.39 15.83 32.42
N ARG A 106 -21.53 16.22 33.70
CA ARG A 106 -20.81 17.38 34.21
C ARG A 106 -19.34 17.02 34.30
N ILE A 107 -18.61 17.45 33.28
CA ILE A 107 -17.15 17.47 33.29
C ILE A 107 -16.76 18.34 34.48
N GLU A 108 -16.30 17.72 35.57
CA GLU A 108 -15.45 18.40 36.54
C GLU A 108 -14.23 18.89 35.78
N VAL A 109 -14.17 20.19 35.54
CA VAL A 109 -12.96 20.86 35.07
C VAL A 109 -11.98 20.79 36.25
N ALA A 110 -11.18 19.72 36.28
CA ALA A 110 -10.05 19.64 37.18
C ALA A 110 -9.12 20.84 36.92
N PRO A 111 -8.57 21.49 37.96
CA PRO A 111 -7.55 22.51 37.78
C PRO A 111 -6.38 21.92 36.99
N ASP A 112 -5.92 22.70 36.02
CA ASP A 112 -4.86 22.36 35.07
C ASP A 112 -3.54 22.15 35.82
N VAL A 113 -3.32 20.94 36.33
CA VAL A 113 -2.02 20.49 36.81
C VAL A 113 -1.28 19.99 35.57
N PRO A 114 -0.16 20.62 35.17
CA PRO A 114 0.61 20.17 34.03
C PRO A 114 1.11 18.75 34.30
N ALA A 115 0.50 17.79 33.60
CA ALA A 115 0.92 16.40 33.65
C ALA A 115 2.36 16.31 33.13
N PRO A 116 3.25 15.55 33.80
CA PRO A 116 4.58 15.29 33.27
C PRO A 116 4.46 14.62 31.90
N ALA A 117 5.21 15.14 30.94
CA ALA A 117 5.17 14.70 29.56
C ALA A 117 5.36 13.17 29.47
N PRO A 118 4.51 12.44 28.74
CA PRO A 118 4.73 11.02 28.51
C PRO A 118 6.06 10.85 27.75
N PRO A 119 6.85 9.80 28.05
CA PRO A 119 8.02 9.49 27.25
C PRO A 119 7.58 9.29 25.80
N TYR A 120 8.25 9.98 24.88
CA TYR A 120 8.04 9.91 23.44
C TYR A 120 8.05 8.45 22.98
N ALA A 121 6.88 7.85 22.81
CA ALA A 121 6.75 6.68 21.96
C ALA A 121 6.89 7.17 20.51
N PRO A 122 7.74 6.56 19.67
CA PRO A 122 7.80 6.91 18.27
C PRO A 122 6.40 6.74 17.67
N ALA A 123 5.92 7.79 17.00
CA ALA A 123 4.60 7.76 16.38
C ALA A 123 4.54 6.59 15.39
N PRO A 124 3.46 5.80 15.38
CA PRO A 124 3.24 4.84 14.29
C PRO A 124 3.30 5.62 12.97
N PRO A 125 3.95 5.08 11.92
CA PRO A 125 4.03 5.77 10.65
C PRO A 125 2.61 6.11 10.18
N ALA A 126 2.40 7.36 9.77
CA ALA A 126 1.16 7.80 9.20
C ALA A 126 0.81 6.84 8.05
N ILE A 127 -0.29 6.10 8.19
CA ILE A 127 -0.81 5.28 7.11
C ILE A 127 -1.33 6.27 6.08
N GLU A 128 -0.52 6.55 5.06
CA GLU A 128 -0.96 7.34 3.92
C GLU A 128 -2.22 6.68 3.33
N PRO A 129 -3.30 7.46 3.09
CA PRO A 129 -4.47 6.92 2.43
C PRO A 129 -4.04 6.39 1.06
N ARG A 130 -4.20 5.09 0.86
CA ARG A 130 -3.85 4.45 -0.41
C ARG A 130 -4.61 5.15 -1.54
N PRO A 131 -3.94 5.49 -2.65
CA PRO A 131 -4.62 6.08 -3.79
C PRO A 131 -5.74 5.15 -4.25
N VAL A 132 -6.95 5.71 -4.41
CA VAL A 132 -8.09 4.98 -4.97
C VAL A 132 -7.67 4.55 -6.39
N PRO A 133 -7.78 3.26 -6.74
CA PRO A 133 -7.42 2.80 -8.08
C PRO A 133 -8.25 3.54 -9.12
N PRO A 134 -7.65 3.88 -10.29
CA PRO A 134 -8.39 4.54 -11.35
C PRO A 134 -9.56 3.67 -11.82
N PRO A 135 -10.67 4.27 -12.26
CA PRO A 135 -11.78 3.52 -12.83
C PRO A 135 -11.30 2.74 -14.06
N ARG A 136 -11.74 1.47 -14.17
CA ARG A 136 -11.36 0.58 -15.28
C ARG A 136 -11.75 1.20 -16.62
N SER A 137 -10.88 1.02 -17.61
CA SER A 137 -11.11 1.52 -18.97
C SER A 137 -12.30 0.81 -19.64
N ALA A 138 -12.93 1.44 -20.62
CA ALA A 138 -14.06 0.85 -21.36
C ALA A 138 -13.70 -0.48 -22.05
N ILE A 139 -12.46 -0.62 -22.51
CA ILE A 139 -11.95 -1.84 -23.15
C ILE A 139 -11.83 -2.97 -22.12
N GLU A 140 -11.37 -2.65 -20.91
CA GLU A 140 -11.19 -3.62 -19.84
C GLU A 140 -12.52 -4.18 -19.31
N LYS A 141 -13.57 -3.35 -19.30
CA LYS A 141 -14.96 -3.78 -19.01
C LYS A 141 -15.51 -4.78 -20.04
N LEU A 142 -15.11 -4.66 -21.32
CA LEU A 142 -15.54 -5.58 -22.38
C LEU A 142 -14.80 -6.92 -22.31
N LEU A 143 -13.53 -6.90 -21.88
CA LEU A 143 -12.71 -8.11 -21.75
C LEU A 143 -13.04 -8.92 -20.50
N GLN A 144 -13.53 -8.26 -19.44
CA GLN A 144 -13.93 -8.90 -18.19
C GLN A 144 -15.32 -8.40 -17.75
N PRO A 145 -16.40 -8.86 -18.41
CA PRO A 145 -17.75 -8.56 -17.96
C PRO A 145 -17.96 -9.25 -16.61
N ARG A 146 -17.92 -8.47 -15.55
CA ARG A 146 -18.32 -8.88 -14.20
C ARG A 146 -19.65 -8.18 -13.91
N ASP A 147 -20.58 -8.94 -13.32
CA ASP A 147 -21.97 -8.56 -13.05
C ASP A 147 -22.11 -7.51 -11.92
N ASP A 148 -21.49 -6.33 -12.07
CA ASP A 148 -21.63 -5.21 -11.12
C ASP A 148 -22.77 -4.24 -11.52
N ASP A 149 -23.74 -4.69 -12.33
CA ASP A 149 -24.98 -3.97 -12.65
C ASP A 149 -26.17 -4.47 -11.81
#